data_AF-A0A8J2U7R7-F1
#
_entry.id   AF-A0A8J2U7R7-F1
#
_cell.length_a   1.000
_cell.length_b   1.000
_cell.length_c   1.000
_cell.angle_alpha   90.00
_cell.angle_beta   90.00
_cell.angle_gamma   90.00
#
_symmetry.space_group_name_H-M   'P 1'
#
loop_
_entity.id
_entity.type
_entity.pdbx_description
1 polymer ?
#
loop_
_entity_poly.entity_id
_entity_poly.type
_entity_poly.pdbx_seq_one_letter_code
_entity_poly.pdbx_strand_id
1 'polypeptide(L)'
;MLKHLLVIAITPLFIIHTERALSQVNNPGNVAKQDASNHANNDVNNSINNGLNKVDNSLKGLFKKKKKNAADTTQKTVATPTGATGTGSSTTSAADASAGAQASLTSYQNYDFVPGNTILFEDQFADDQSGEFPSHWDLRKGQATLNMQGSDKAFFMTDGNYCVVLPLMKTKSYLTDNFSIEYDLYGNYAFGLIIEMVAADGQNYLSAQVTADEAIWQRGNTQKLSASLPADIAGRNFGGKWHHVAIAYKNDQMKVYVDKYRALTVPHCGGLKPATIEIDGIGDQNKPIIFKDLKIADGVQMYMLGQKFTDAKIVTHGINFDVDKATIKPESMGTLNMVVHVLQDNPDLKFEVDGHTDNSGTAAHNLTLSQQRADAVKTQLISMGIDASRLTSKGFGDTKPMSDNSTLEGKANNRRVEFVRM
;
A
#
# COMPACT_ATOMS: atom_id res chain seq x y z
N MET A 1 38.41 -49.94 -51.17
CA MET A 1 37.20 -49.12 -50.90
C MET A 1 37.45 -48.25 -49.68
N LEU A 2 36.77 -47.10 -49.59
CA LEU A 2 36.65 -46.16 -48.45
C LEU A 2 37.92 -45.55 -47.82
N LYS A 3 38.04 -44.23 -48.02
CA LYS A 3 38.73 -43.27 -47.14
C LYS A 3 37.73 -42.72 -46.09
N HIS A 4 38.18 -42.48 -44.86
CA HIS A 4 37.74 -41.48 -43.84
C HIS A 4 38.82 -41.46 -42.73
N LEU A 5 39.30 -40.36 -42.12
CA LEU A 5 39.05 -38.91 -42.14
C LEU A 5 37.87 -38.38 -41.29
N LEU A 6 38.18 -37.34 -40.47
CA LEU A 6 37.30 -36.49 -39.62
C LEU A 6 36.66 -37.21 -38.40
N VAL A 7 36.42 -36.59 -37.23
CA VAL A 7 36.57 -35.20 -36.74
C VAL A 7 37.11 -35.23 -35.29
N ILE A 8 37.96 -34.27 -34.89
CA ILE A 8 38.18 -33.97 -33.46
C ILE A 8 37.13 -32.94 -33.04
N ALA A 9 36.14 -33.35 -32.26
CA ALA A 9 35.15 -32.44 -31.68
C ALA A 9 35.65 -31.97 -30.30
N ILE A 10 36.08 -30.71 -30.21
CA ILE A 10 36.36 -30.05 -28.94
C ILE A 10 35.02 -29.62 -28.34
N THR A 11 34.57 -30.29 -27.28
CA THR A 11 33.41 -29.87 -26.49
C THR A 11 33.79 -28.64 -25.65
N PRO A 12 33.11 -27.50 -25.77
CA PRO A 12 33.32 -26.39 -24.84
C PRO A 12 32.77 -26.76 -23.46
N LEU A 13 33.67 -26.80 -22.47
CA LEU A 13 33.35 -27.08 -21.08
C LEU A 13 32.62 -25.86 -20.46
N PHE A 14 31.31 -25.79 -20.61
CA PHE A 14 30.49 -24.79 -19.91
C PHE A 14 30.52 -25.04 -18.41
N ILE A 15 31.04 -24.07 -17.65
CA ILE A 15 31.05 -24.09 -16.18
C ILE A 15 29.64 -23.74 -15.71
N ILE A 16 28.82 -24.77 -15.50
CA ILE A 16 27.48 -24.64 -14.94
C ILE A 16 27.61 -24.49 -13.42
N HIS A 17 27.38 -23.28 -12.90
CA HIS A 17 27.11 -23.07 -11.48
C HIS A 17 25.63 -23.38 -11.20
N THR A 18 25.31 -24.65 -10.92
CA THR A 18 23.98 -25.06 -10.45
C THR A 18 24.07 -25.77 -9.10
N GLU A 19 23.99 -24.97 -8.04
CA GLU A 19 23.32 -25.33 -6.79
C GLU A 19 22.28 -24.21 -6.57
N ARG A 20 20.99 -24.47 -6.35
CA ARG A 20 20.43 -25.45 -5.42
C ARG A 20 19.20 -26.16 -6.01
N ALA A 21 19.30 -27.48 -6.16
CA ALA A 21 18.15 -28.37 -6.10
C ALA A 21 18.38 -29.32 -4.92
N LEU A 22 17.84 -28.98 -3.75
CA LEU A 22 17.84 -29.88 -2.59
C LEU A 22 16.39 -30.19 -2.18
N SER A 23 16.12 -31.50 -2.18
CA SER A 23 14.87 -32.14 -1.80
C SER A 23 14.22 -31.55 -0.54
N GLN A 24 12.91 -31.32 -0.59
CA GLN A 24 12.10 -31.10 0.61
C GLN A 24 12.09 -32.37 1.47
N VAL A 25 12.95 -32.41 2.49
CA VAL A 25 12.74 -33.24 3.68
C VAL A 25 12.32 -32.30 4.80
N ASN A 26 11.02 -32.02 4.87
CA ASN A 26 10.46 -31.18 5.92
C ASN A 26 10.61 -31.91 7.26
N ASN A 27 11.57 -31.48 8.08
CA ASN A 27 11.75 -31.97 9.44
C ASN A 27 10.45 -31.73 10.24
N PRO A 28 9.79 -32.76 10.80
CA PRO A 28 8.53 -32.60 11.53
C PRO A 28 8.60 -31.57 12.66
N GLY A 29 9.77 -31.44 13.32
CA GLY A 29 9.98 -30.45 14.37
C GLY A 29 10.08 -29.00 13.86
N ASN A 30 10.37 -28.78 12.58
CA ASN A 30 10.33 -27.46 11.95
C ASN A 30 8.91 -27.14 11.47
N VAL A 31 8.20 -28.12 10.88
CA VAL A 31 6.78 -27.98 10.49
C VAL A 31 5.91 -27.62 11.70
N ALA A 32 6.01 -28.36 12.80
CA ALA A 32 5.23 -28.08 14.01
C ALA A 32 5.52 -26.70 14.63
N LYS A 33 6.77 -26.20 14.52
CA LYS A 33 7.11 -24.83 14.96
C LYS A 33 6.54 -23.77 14.04
N GLN A 34 6.54 -24.03 12.73
CA GLN A 34 5.98 -23.14 11.71
C GLN A 34 4.45 -23.04 11.85
N ASP A 35 3.76 -24.18 12.00
CA ASP A 35 2.31 -24.23 12.21
C ASP A 35 1.90 -23.49 13.51
N ALA A 36 2.62 -23.73 14.61
CA ALA A 36 2.39 -23.04 15.87
C ALA A 36 2.61 -21.52 15.76
N SER A 37 3.61 -21.09 14.98
CA SER A 37 3.87 -19.67 14.73
C SER A 37 2.76 -19.04 13.86
N ASN A 38 2.37 -19.70 12.77
CA ASN A 38 1.28 -19.27 11.90
C ASN A 38 -0.04 -19.11 12.66
N HIS A 39 -0.41 -20.08 13.52
CA HIS A 39 -1.58 -19.97 14.39
C HIS A 39 -1.50 -18.78 15.34
N ALA A 40 -0.36 -18.59 16.04
CA ALA A 40 -0.17 -17.46 16.95
C ALA A 40 -0.29 -16.11 16.23
N ASN A 41 0.18 -15.98 14.98
CA ASN A 41 0.05 -14.74 14.22
C ASN A 41 -1.37 -14.47 13.73
N ASN A 42 -2.09 -15.51 13.30
CA ASN A 42 -3.52 -15.40 12.99
C ASN A 42 -4.28 -14.90 14.23
N ASP A 43 -4.01 -15.46 15.41
CA ASP A 43 -4.61 -15.02 16.68
C ASP A 43 -4.21 -13.59 17.07
N VAL A 44 -2.94 -13.19 16.87
CA VAL A 44 -2.47 -11.82 17.14
C VAL A 44 -3.09 -10.81 16.18
N ASN A 45 -3.13 -11.09 14.88
CA ASN A 45 -3.75 -10.22 13.88
C ASN A 45 -5.25 -10.08 14.14
N ASN A 46 -5.96 -11.19 14.37
CA ASN A 46 -7.36 -11.17 14.77
C ASN A 46 -7.57 -10.41 16.09
N SER A 47 -6.71 -10.60 17.09
CA SER A 47 -6.82 -9.92 18.39
C SER A 47 -6.58 -8.42 18.29
N ILE A 48 -5.66 -7.95 17.44
CA ILE A 48 -5.42 -6.52 17.25
C ILE A 48 -6.53 -5.89 16.40
N ASN A 49 -6.98 -6.55 15.33
CA ASN A 49 -8.14 -6.11 14.55
C ASN A 49 -9.39 -6.00 15.45
N ASN A 50 -9.60 -6.95 16.36
CA ASN A 50 -10.68 -6.92 17.36
C ASN A 50 -10.41 -5.92 18.51
N GLY A 51 -9.15 -5.66 18.84
CA GLY A 51 -8.72 -4.73 19.90
C GLY A 51 -8.96 -3.27 19.50
N LEU A 52 -8.53 -2.89 18.29
CA LEU A 52 -8.83 -1.58 17.69
C LEU A 52 -10.35 -1.32 17.67
N ASN A 53 -11.13 -2.30 17.21
CA ASN A 53 -12.60 -2.25 17.26
C ASN A 53 -13.17 -2.07 18.69
N LYS A 54 -12.53 -2.60 19.75
CA LYS A 54 -13.02 -2.46 21.15
C LYS A 54 -12.67 -1.09 21.76
N VAL A 55 -11.48 -0.56 21.45
CA VAL A 55 -11.09 0.80 21.86
C VAL A 55 -12.02 1.82 21.19
N ASP A 56 -12.25 1.69 19.89
CA ASP A 56 -13.19 2.52 19.13
C ASP A 56 -14.65 2.40 19.63
N ASN A 57 -15.16 1.20 19.92
CA ASN A 57 -16.50 1.07 20.50
C ASN A 57 -16.65 1.76 21.88
N SER A 58 -15.57 1.79 22.66
CA SER A 58 -15.53 2.53 23.94
C SER A 58 -15.55 4.04 23.71
N LEU A 59 -14.78 4.54 22.74
CA LEU A 59 -14.79 5.93 22.29
C LEU A 59 -16.16 6.35 21.72
N LYS A 60 -16.78 5.53 20.86
CA LYS A 60 -18.17 5.69 20.36
C LYS A 60 -19.19 5.76 21.51
N GLY A 61 -18.93 5.08 22.64
CA GLY A 61 -19.67 5.24 23.89
C GLY A 61 -19.56 6.64 24.50
N LEU A 62 -18.35 7.22 24.57
CA LEU A 62 -18.14 8.61 24.99
C LEU A 62 -18.81 9.60 24.03
N PHE A 63 -18.71 9.41 22.71
CA PHE A 63 -19.35 10.28 21.72
C PHE A 63 -20.90 10.27 21.83
N LYS A 64 -21.51 9.10 22.06
CA LYS A 64 -22.95 9.01 22.37
C LYS A 64 -23.32 9.73 23.67
N LYS A 65 -22.49 9.63 24.71
CA LYS A 65 -22.71 10.30 26.00
C LYS A 65 -22.61 11.84 25.87
N LYS A 66 -21.66 12.35 25.08
CA LYS A 66 -21.55 13.78 24.74
C LYS A 66 -22.77 14.29 23.95
N LYS A 67 -23.23 13.55 22.93
CA LYS A 67 -24.46 13.92 22.17
C LYS A 67 -25.71 13.98 23.06
N LYS A 68 -25.83 13.10 24.05
CA LYS A 68 -27.01 13.08 24.95
C LYS A 68 -27.13 14.31 25.85
N ASN A 69 -26.01 14.98 26.17
CA ASN A 69 -25.99 16.20 26.97
C ASN A 69 -26.20 17.49 26.15
N ALA A 70 -26.24 17.40 24.82
CA ALA A 70 -26.41 18.54 23.91
C ALA A 70 -27.80 18.58 23.23
N ALA A 71 -28.70 17.64 23.57
CA ALA A 71 -29.96 17.41 22.88
C ALA A 71 -31.21 17.73 23.72
N ASP A 72 -31.07 18.45 24.83
CA ASP A 72 -32.19 18.86 25.70
C ASP A 72 -32.43 20.36 25.66
N THR A 73 -32.82 20.86 24.48
CA THR A 73 -33.59 22.12 24.37
C THR A 73 -34.44 22.14 23.10
N THR A 74 -35.65 22.71 23.22
CA THR A 74 -36.61 22.99 22.13
C THR A 74 -37.18 21.80 21.33
N GLN A 75 -38.27 21.24 21.88
CA GLN A 75 -39.34 20.67 21.05
C GLN A 75 -40.03 21.78 20.23
N LYS A 76 -40.35 21.50 18.97
CA LYS A 76 -41.61 21.96 18.36
C LYS A 76 -42.09 20.99 17.27
N THR A 77 -43.41 20.88 17.18
CA THR A 77 -44.18 19.83 16.49
C THR A 77 -44.49 20.16 15.03
N VAL A 78 -45.22 19.23 14.39
CA VAL A 78 -45.93 19.23 13.10
C VAL A 78 -45.18 18.45 12.01
N ALA A 79 -45.75 17.51 11.26
CA ALA A 79 -46.89 16.58 11.34
C ALA A 79 -46.83 15.79 10.02
N THR A 80 -46.99 14.47 10.06
CA THR A 80 -47.08 13.62 8.84
C THR A 80 -48.45 13.78 8.17
N PRO A 81 -48.54 13.58 6.85
CA PRO A 81 -49.63 12.73 6.36
C PRO A 81 -49.16 11.57 5.49
N THR A 82 -49.96 10.51 5.50
CA THR A 82 -49.62 9.16 5.04
C THR A 82 -50.13 8.89 3.63
N GLY A 83 -49.35 8.13 2.86
CA GLY A 83 -49.89 7.08 1.97
C GLY A 83 -50.08 7.41 0.49
N ALA A 84 -49.44 6.61 -0.36
CA ALA A 84 -50.10 5.92 -1.48
C ALA A 84 -49.21 4.76 -1.98
N THR A 85 -49.76 3.55 -2.05
CA THR A 85 -49.16 2.41 -2.74
C THR A 85 -49.34 2.54 -4.25
N GLY A 86 -48.26 2.32 -5.03
CA GLY A 86 -48.32 2.28 -6.49
C GLY A 86 -47.37 1.22 -7.06
N THR A 87 -47.90 0.07 -7.43
CA THR A 87 -47.18 -0.99 -8.16
C THR A 87 -47.02 -0.58 -9.63
N GLY A 88 -45.78 -0.44 -10.09
CA GLY A 88 -45.45 -0.13 -11.48
C GLY A 88 -44.24 -0.92 -11.95
N SER A 89 -44.46 -2.05 -12.63
CA SER A 89 -43.40 -2.78 -13.31
C SER A 89 -42.95 -2.01 -14.55
N SER A 90 -41.65 -1.73 -14.68
CA SER A 90 -41.04 -1.34 -15.94
C SER A 90 -39.68 -2.00 -16.07
N THR A 91 -39.58 -2.92 -17.02
CA THR A 91 -38.34 -3.58 -17.42
C THR A 91 -37.59 -2.70 -18.42
N THR A 92 -36.41 -2.22 -18.02
CA THR A 92 -35.42 -1.66 -18.96
C THR A 92 -34.04 -2.24 -18.65
N SER A 93 -33.64 -3.18 -19.50
CA SER A 93 -32.26 -3.45 -19.94
C SER A 93 -31.13 -3.13 -18.96
N ALA A 94 -30.61 -4.17 -18.30
CA ALA A 94 -29.26 -4.12 -17.74
C ALA A 94 -28.24 -3.97 -18.87
N ALA A 95 -27.45 -2.89 -18.82
CA ALA A 95 -26.24 -2.70 -19.60
C ALA A 95 -25.08 -2.47 -18.61
N ASP A 96 -23.91 -2.98 -18.98
CA ASP A 96 -22.70 -3.12 -18.18
C ASP A 96 -22.41 -2.00 -17.16
N ALA A 97 -22.19 -2.40 -15.91
CA ALA A 97 -21.60 -1.57 -14.86
C ALA A 97 -20.68 -2.43 -13.98
N SER A 98 -19.75 -3.16 -14.61
CA SER A 98 -18.66 -3.90 -13.97
C SER A 98 -17.52 -2.98 -13.50
N ALA A 99 -17.85 -1.80 -12.96
CA ALA A 99 -16.91 -0.98 -12.21
C ALA A 99 -16.79 -1.57 -10.80
N GLY A 100 -15.58 -2.06 -10.45
CA GLY A 100 -15.32 -2.65 -9.14
C GLY A 100 -15.73 -1.71 -8.01
N ALA A 101 -16.49 -2.23 -7.03
CA ALA A 101 -16.99 -1.43 -5.92
C ALA A 101 -15.82 -0.89 -5.07
N GLN A 102 -15.43 0.36 -5.32
CA GLN A 102 -14.38 1.06 -4.59
C GLN A 102 -14.70 1.02 -3.09
N ALA A 103 -13.78 0.48 -2.29
CA ALA A 103 -13.99 0.29 -0.86
C ALA A 103 -14.31 1.62 -0.17
N SER A 104 -15.23 1.63 0.79
CA SER A 104 -15.59 2.86 1.50
C SER A 104 -14.56 3.19 2.59
N LEU A 105 -14.33 4.48 2.84
CA LEU A 105 -13.48 4.98 3.95
C LEU A 105 -13.85 4.30 5.29
N THR A 106 -15.14 4.08 5.53
CA THR A 106 -15.67 3.38 6.72
C THR A 106 -15.09 1.97 6.89
N SER A 107 -14.82 1.24 5.81
CA SER A 107 -14.23 -0.10 5.87
C SER A 107 -12.76 -0.10 6.29
N TYR A 108 -12.08 1.04 6.15
CA TYR A 108 -10.69 1.29 6.58
C TYR A 108 -10.61 2.02 7.94
N GLN A 109 -11.71 2.15 8.71
CA GLN A 109 -11.72 2.92 9.98
C GLN A 109 -10.64 2.50 11.00
N ASN A 110 -10.17 1.25 10.97
CA ASN A 110 -9.12 0.72 11.87
C ASN A 110 -7.74 0.58 11.20
N TYR A 111 -7.56 1.09 9.98
CA TYR A 111 -6.29 0.97 9.24
C TYR A 111 -5.19 1.74 9.99
N ASP A 112 -4.04 1.09 10.23
CA ASP A 112 -2.91 1.63 11.04
C ASP A 112 -1.60 1.76 10.25
N PHE A 113 -1.64 1.60 8.93
CA PHE A 113 -0.48 1.85 8.06
C PHE A 113 -0.29 3.36 7.83
N VAL A 114 0.90 3.87 8.13
CA VAL A 114 1.32 5.23 7.80
C VAL A 114 2.63 5.11 7.03
N PRO A 115 2.72 5.56 5.77
CA PRO A 115 3.94 5.43 4.99
C PRO A 115 5.06 6.34 5.50
N GLY A 116 6.22 6.19 4.88
CA GLY A 116 7.33 7.14 4.98
C GLY A 116 6.94 8.57 4.58
N ASN A 117 7.72 9.54 5.06
CA ASN A 117 7.52 10.98 4.85
C ASN A 117 8.40 11.56 3.72
N THR A 118 9.23 10.72 3.10
CA THR A 118 10.14 11.10 2.00
C THR A 118 10.05 10.03 0.92
N ILE A 119 9.54 10.37 -0.26
CA ILE A 119 9.46 9.42 -1.37
C ILE A 119 10.87 9.18 -1.94
N LEU A 120 11.28 7.92 -1.96
CA LEU A 120 12.54 7.46 -2.55
C LEU A 120 12.36 7.05 -4.01
N PHE A 121 11.23 6.44 -4.33
CA PHE A 121 10.83 6.03 -5.69
C PHE A 121 9.31 6.06 -5.78
N GLU A 122 8.76 6.53 -6.90
CA GLU A 122 7.35 6.34 -7.25
C GLU A 122 7.24 6.24 -8.77
N ASP A 123 6.57 5.21 -9.27
CA ASP A 123 6.25 5.06 -10.68
C ASP A 123 4.81 4.59 -10.90
N GLN A 124 4.09 5.36 -11.71
CA GLN A 124 2.70 5.13 -12.12
C GLN A 124 2.60 4.84 -13.63
N PHE A 125 3.74 4.72 -14.32
CA PHE A 125 3.87 4.47 -15.75
C PHE A 125 3.17 5.50 -16.65
N ALA A 126 2.93 6.72 -16.13
CA ALA A 126 2.19 7.75 -16.84
C ALA A 126 2.83 8.10 -18.20
N ASP A 127 4.15 8.21 -18.22
CA ASP A 127 4.94 8.62 -19.38
C ASP A 127 5.41 7.44 -20.27
N ASP A 128 5.41 6.20 -19.76
CA ASP A 128 5.91 5.01 -20.48
C ASP A 128 4.91 4.43 -21.50
N GLN A 129 5.42 3.75 -22.54
CA GLN A 129 4.61 3.19 -23.62
C GLN A 129 4.15 1.75 -23.32
N SER A 130 2.88 1.45 -23.55
CA SER A 130 2.37 0.06 -23.53
C SER A 130 3.02 -0.78 -24.62
N GLY A 131 3.42 -2.01 -24.26
CA GLY A 131 4.20 -2.94 -25.08
C GLY A 131 5.70 -2.90 -24.80
N GLU A 132 6.21 -1.83 -24.19
CA GLU A 132 7.65 -1.64 -23.91
C GLU A 132 8.03 -2.02 -22.48
N PHE A 133 9.33 -2.08 -22.20
CA PHE A 133 9.84 -2.13 -20.83
C PHE A 133 9.92 -0.69 -20.25
N PRO A 134 9.38 -0.42 -19.06
CA PRO A 134 9.32 0.94 -18.51
C PRO A 134 10.72 1.48 -18.18
N SER A 135 10.94 2.76 -18.47
CA SER A 135 12.26 3.40 -18.51
C SER A 135 12.93 3.61 -17.15
N HIS A 136 12.14 3.59 -16.07
CA HIS A 136 12.61 3.76 -14.68
C HIS A 136 12.90 2.43 -13.96
N TRP A 137 13.08 1.34 -14.71
CA TRP A 137 13.27 -0.01 -14.18
C TRP A 137 14.48 -0.73 -14.80
N ASP A 138 14.90 -1.81 -14.17
CA ASP A 138 15.89 -2.77 -14.70
C ASP A 138 15.30 -4.19 -14.72
N LEU A 139 15.72 -5.01 -15.69
CA LEU A 139 15.30 -6.41 -15.87
C LEU A 139 16.48 -7.34 -15.60
N ARG A 140 16.58 -7.81 -14.36
CA ARG A 140 17.68 -8.69 -13.93
C ARG A 140 17.51 -10.11 -14.46
N LYS A 141 16.27 -10.58 -14.65
CA LYS A 141 15.97 -11.94 -15.10
C LYS A 141 14.55 -12.05 -15.68
N GLY A 142 14.40 -12.91 -16.69
CA GLY A 142 13.10 -13.30 -17.25
C GLY A 142 12.54 -12.28 -18.22
N GLN A 143 11.22 -12.20 -18.32
CA GLN A 143 10.49 -11.28 -19.20
C GLN A 143 9.41 -10.52 -18.41
N ALA A 144 9.44 -9.20 -18.52
CA ALA A 144 8.34 -8.33 -18.14
C ALA A 144 8.11 -7.24 -19.21
N THR A 145 6.88 -6.73 -19.32
CA THR A 145 6.49 -5.61 -20.22
C THR A 145 5.36 -4.81 -19.60
N LEU A 146 5.32 -3.51 -19.87
CA LEU A 146 4.18 -2.67 -19.51
C LEU A 146 3.00 -2.95 -20.45
N ASN A 147 1.81 -3.25 -19.93
CA ASN A 147 0.61 -3.47 -20.74
C ASN A 147 -0.63 -2.85 -20.08
N MET A 148 -1.73 -2.79 -20.82
CA MET A 148 -3.02 -2.34 -20.31
C MET A 148 -3.76 -3.46 -19.58
N GLN A 149 -4.06 -3.26 -18.30
CA GLN A 149 -4.99 -4.05 -17.51
C GLN A 149 -6.29 -3.25 -17.34
N GLY A 150 -7.23 -3.42 -18.27
CA GLY A 150 -8.42 -2.56 -18.36
C GLY A 150 -8.04 -1.14 -18.79
N SER A 151 -8.36 -0.15 -17.97
CA SER A 151 -7.97 1.27 -18.18
C SER A 151 -6.55 1.59 -17.72
N ASP A 152 -5.91 0.70 -16.97
CA ASP A 152 -4.68 1.02 -16.24
C ASP A 152 -3.45 0.47 -16.96
N LYS A 153 -2.38 1.26 -17.04
CA LYS A 153 -1.06 0.74 -17.37
C LYS A 153 -0.52 -0.03 -16.16
N ALA A 154 0.01 -1.22 -16.40
CA ALA A 154 0.57 -2.05 -15.35
C ALA A 154 1.71 -2.92 -15.88
N PHE A 155 2.58 -3.37 -15.00
CA PHE A 155 3.73 -4.19 -15.33
C PHE A 155 3.33 -5.67 -15.31
N PHE A 156 3.53 -6.38 -16.42
CA PHE A 156 3.19 -7.79 -16.59
C PHE A 156 4.47 -8.62 -16.63
N MET A 157 4.66 -9.49 -15.63
CA MET A 157 5.77 -10.46 -15.57
C MET A 157 5.27 -11.81 -16.11
N THR A 158 5.87 -12.30 -17.20
CA THR A 158 5.29 -13.35 -18.07
C THR A 158 6.23 -14.54 -18.38
N ASP A 159 7.41 -14.60 -17.76
CA ASP A 159 8.49 -15.55 -18.10
C ASP A 159 8.13 -17.04 -18.01
N GLY A 160 7.20 -17.40 -17.13
CA GLY A 160 6.88 -18.79 -16.77
C GLY A 160 7.87 -19.44 -15.80
N ASN A 161 9.05 -18.85 -15.60
CA ASN A 161 9.91 -19.09 -14.43
C ASN A 161 9.97 -17.82 -13.56
N TYR A 162 11.04 -17.68 -12.76
CA TYR A 162 11.31 -16.46 -12.00
C TYR A 162 11.70 -15.31 -12.92
N CYS A 163 10.81 -14.33 -13.03
CA CYS A 163 11.14 -12.98 -13.50
C CYS A 163 11.60 -12.13 -12.30
N VAL A 164 12.55 -11.22 -12.53
CA VAL A 164 13.02 -10.26 -11.50
C VAL A 164 13.22 -8.88 -12.13
N VAL A 165 12.49 -7.89 -11.60
CA VAL A 165 12.57 -6.47 -11.97
C VAL A 165 12.95 -5.62 -10.77
N LEU A 166 13.62 -4.49 -11.00
CA LEU A 166 14.08 -3.58 -9.94
C LEU A 166 13.79 -2.13 -10.33
N PRO A 167 13.51 -1.23 -9.36
CA PRO A 167 13.57 0.21 -9.58
C PRO A 167 14.98 0.65 -10.03
N LEU A 168 15.09 1.49 -11.06
CA LEU A 168 16.36 1.98 -11.59
C LEU A 168 16.89 3.16 -10.74
N MET A 169 17.53 2.83 -9.62
CA MET A 169 17.95 3.81 -8.61
C MET A 169 19.35 4.38 -8.87
N LYS A 170 19.54 5.66 -8.50
CA LYS A 170 20.84 6.37 -8.58
C LYS A 170 21.96 5.71 -7.74
N THR A 171 21.58 4.98 -6.69
CA THR A 171 22.49 4.23 -5.81
C THR A 171 21.96 2.80 -5.62
N LYS A 172 22.86 1.82 -5.47
CA LYS A 172 22.51 0.43 -5.11
C LYS A 172 22.06 0.26 -3.64
N SER A 173 22.08 1.33 -2.87
CA SER A 173 21.66 1.36 -1.47
C SER A 173 20.93 2.66 -1.24
N TYR A 174 19.63 2.56 -0.99
CA TYR A 174 18.70 3.68 -0.87
C TYR A 174 17.67 3.48 0.26
N LEU A 175 17.46 2.24 0.71
CA LEU A 175 16.66 1.97 1.90
C LEU A 175 17.42 2.36 3.18
N THR A 176 16.66 2.73 4.22
CA THR A 176 17.16 2.95 5.57
C THR A 176 16.70 1.81 6.51
N ASP A 177 16.93 1.96 7.81
CA ASP A 177 16.36 1.04 8.81
C ASP A 177 14.82 1.12 8.94
N ASN A 178 14.15 2.12 8.33
CA ASN A 178 12.71 2.39 8.50
C ASN A 178 12.03 2.87 7.21
N PHE A 179 11.48 1.97 6.39
CA PHE A 179 10.89 2.29 5.09
C PHE A 179 9.54 1.61 4.87
N SER A 180 8.73 2.17 3.95
CA SER A 180 7.49 1.57 3.47
C SER A 180 7.52 1.35 1.97
N ILE A 181 6.75 0.36 1.54
CA ILE A 181 6.52 0.03 0.13
C ILE A 181 5.02 -0.09 -0.07
N GLU A 182 4.47 0.59 -1.08
CA GLU A 182 3.08 0.46 -1.53
C GLU A 182 3.07 0.00 -2.99
N TYR A 183 2.11 -0.82 -3.39
CA TYR A 183 1.82 -1.16 -4.78
C TYR A 183 0.39 -1.73 -4.92
N ASP A 184 -0.20 -1.60 -6.10
CA ASP A 184 -1.47 -2.27 -6.43
C ASP A 184 -1.19 -3.57 -7.20
N LEU A 185 -1.71 -4.70 -6.69
CA LEU A 185 -1.55 -6.04 -7.25
C LEU A 185 -2.88 -6.51 -7.87
N TYR A 186 -2.88 -6.93 -9.14
CA TYR A 186 -4.08 -7.47 -9.77
C TYR A 186 -4.24 -8.96 -9.48
N GLY A 187 -5.41 -9.36 -8.98
CA GLY A 187 -5.73 -10.74 -8.67
C GLY A 187 -5.94 -11.62 -9.90
N ASN A 188 -4.86 -12.22 -10.41
CA ASN A 188 -4.89 -13.15 -11.56
C ASN A 188 -4.57 -14.61 -11.18
N TYR A 189 -4.52 -14.95 -9.89
CA TYR A 189 -4.16 -16.30 -9.40
C TYR A 189 -2.81 -16.84 -9.94
N ALA A 190 -1.87 -15.94 -10.23
CA ALA A 190 -0.44 -16.25 -10.33
C ALA A 190 0.12 -16.58 -8.93
N PHE A 191 1.40 -16.93 -8.82
CA PHE A 191 2.05 -17.30 -7.54
C PHE A 191 2.22 -16.14 -6.54
N GLY A 192 1.56 -15.00 -6.78
CA GLY A 192 1.73 -13.78 -6.01
C GLY A 192 2.99 -13.01 -6.43
N LEU A 193 3.04 -11.75 -6.00
CA LEU A 193 4.22 -10.90 -6.17
C LEU A 193 5.06 -10.97 -4.90
N ILE A 194 6.38 -11.10 -5.06
CA ILE A 194 7.36 -11.15 -3.99
C ILE A 194 8.16 -9.84 -4.02
N ILE A 195 8.33 -9.21 -2.86
CA ILE A 195 9.25 -8.10 -2.64
C ILE A 195 10.42 -8.67 -1.84
N GLU A 196 11.56 -8.90 -2.49
CA GLU A 196 12.82 -9.22 -1.82
C GLU A 196 13.49 -7.93 -1.32
N MET A 197 13.76 -7.87 -0.02
CA MET A 197 14.47 -6.79 0.67
C MET A 197 15.89 -7.28 0.96
N VAL A 198 16.84 -6.82 0.16
CA VAL A 198 18.21 -7.36 0.09
C VAL A 198 19.18 -6.44 0.82
N ALA A 199 20.05 -7.02 1.65
CA ALA A 199 21.10 -6.30 2.35
C ALA A 199 22.23 -5.85 1.41
N ALA A 200 23.07 -4.93 1.88
CA ALA A 200 24.17 -4.37 1.10
C ALA A 200 25.25 -5.40 0.64
N ASP A 201 25.25 -6.61 1.21
CA ASP A 201 26.12 -7.72 0.77
C ASP A 201 25.59 -8.45 -0.49
N GLY A 202 24.33 -8.22 -0.88
CA GLY A 202 23.71 -8.88 -2.03
C GLY A 202 23.48 -10.40 -1.87
N GLN A 203 23.61 -10.93 -0.65
CA GLN A 203 23.47 -12.36 -0.34
C GLN A 203 22.39 -12.63 0.71
N ASN A 204 22.27 -11.73 1.70
CA ASN A 204 21.28 -11.85 2.76
C ASN A 204 20.04 -11.02 2.41
N TYR A 205 18.88 -11.67 2.46
CA TYR A 205 17.60 -11.05 2.15
C TYR A 205 16.49 -11.59 3.06
N LEU A 206 15.42 -10.83 3.13
CA LEU A 206 14.11 -11.28 3.57
C LEU A 206 13.10 -10.91 2.48
N SER A 207 11.93 -11.52 2.47
CA SER A 207 10.89 -11.20 1.50
C SER A 207 9.52 -11.04 2.14
N ALA A 208 8.68 -10.26 1.47
CA ALA A 208 7.24 -10.21 1.71
C ALA A 208 6.53 -10.61 0.41
N GLN A 209 5.61 -11.57 0.48
CA GLN A 209 4.86 -12.09 -0.65
C GLN A 209 3.36 -12.02 -0.36
N VAL A 210 2.58 -11.55 -1.33
CA VAL A 210 1.11 -11.58 -1.27
C VAL A 210 0.59 -12.48 -2.39
N THR A 211 -0.14 -13.52 -1.98
CA THR A 211 -0.83 -14.46 -2.87
C THR A 211 -2.34 -14.26 -2.79
N ALA A 212 -3.13 -15.05 -3.54
CA ALA A 212 -4.58 -15.01 -3.43
C ALA A 212 -5.13 -15.48 -2.06
N ASP A 213 -4.34 -16.23 -1.28
CA ASP A 213 -4.82 -16.93 -0.07
C ASP A 213 -4.04 -16.57 1.21
N GLU A 214 -2.77 -16.20 1.11
CA GLU A 214 -1.92 -15.82 2.25
C GLU A 214 -0.98 -14.64 1.96
N ALA A 215 -0.70 -13.87 3.02
CA ALA A 215 0.46 -12.99 3.12
C ALA A 215 1.58 -13.76 3.83
N ILE A 216 2.79 -13.69 3.27
CA ILE A 216 3.94 -14.48 3.68
C ILE A 216 5.13 -13.55 3.90
N TRP A 217 5.90 -13.82 4.95
CA TRP A 217 7.25 -13.33 5.14
C TRP A 217 8.24 -14.49 5.15
N GLN A 218 9.41 -14.31 4.55
CA GLN A 218 10.50 -15.29 4.61
C GLN A 218 11.85 -14.61 4.86
N ARG A 219 12.82 -15.35 5.41
CA ARG A 219 14.22 -14.93 5.48
C ARG A 219 15.12 -16.08 5.03
N GLY A 220 15.69 -15.92 3.84
CA GLY A 220 16.31 -17.04 3.11
C GLY A 220 15.40 -18.27 3.07
N ASN A 221 16.00 -19.45 3.05
CA ASN A 221 15.26 -20.72 2.90
C ASN A 221 14.88 -21.39 4.24
N THR A 222 15.01 -20.70 5.38
CA THR A 222 14.97 -21.37 6.71
C THR A 222 13.95 -20.80 7.70
N GLN A 223 13.46 -19.58 7.48
CA GLN A 223 12.45 -18.94 8.32
C GLN A 223 11.31 -18.47 7.42
N LYS A 224 10.09 -19.01 7.62
CA LYS A 224 8.85 -18.56 6.99
C LYS A 224 7.82 -18.27 8.08
N LEU A 225 7.08 -17.18 7.89
CA LEU A 225 5.89 -16.81 8.62
C LEU A 225 4.78 -16.58 7.62
N SER A 226 3.57 -17.10 7.83
CA SER A 226 2.43 -16.70 7.00
C SER A 226 1.12 -16.62 7.77
N ALA A 227 0.19 -15.87 7.19
CA ALA A 227 -1.16 -15.67 7.69
C ALA A 227 -2.13 -15.68 6.51
N SER A 228 -3.25 -16.38 6.66
CA SER A 228 -4.28 -16.43 5.62
C SER A 228 -4.97 -15.07 5.48
N LEU A 229 -5.26 -14.68 4.25
CA LEU A 229 -6.07 -13.49 3.99
C LEU A 229 -7.51 -13.70 4.50
N PRO A 230 -8.21 -12.65 4.96
CA PRO A 230 -9.60 -12.74 5.37
C PRO A 230 -10.52 -13.21 4.22
N ALA A 231 -11.54 -13.99 4.56
CA ALA A 231 -12.35 -14.71 3.57
C ALA A 231 -13.11 -13.81 2.56
N ASP A 232 -13.31 -12.52 2.86
CA ASP A 232 -13.92 -11.57 1.91
C ASP A 232 -12.95 -11.05 0.84
N ILE A 233 -11.65 -11.28 0.99
CA ILE A 233 -10.62 -10.98 -0.01
C ILE A 233 -9.79 -12.20 -0.45
N ALA A 234 -9.89 -13.34 0.23
CA ALA A 234 -9.10 -14.55 -0.06
C ALA A 234 -9.68 -15.43 -1.19
N GLY A 235 -8.82 -16.29 -1.75
CA GLY A 235 -9.15 -17.29 -2.76
C GLY A 235 -9.85 -16.66 -3.96
N ARG A 236 -11.04 -17.17 -4.32
CA ARG A 236 -11.81 -16.61 -5.45
C ARG A 236 -12.19 -15.13 -5.28
N ASN A 237 -12.25 -14.62 -4.05
CA ASN A 237 -12.55 -13.21 -3.81
C ASN A 237 -11.35 -12.29 -4.07
N PHE A 238 -10.14 -12.83 -4.24
CA PHE A 238 -8.97 -12.07 -4.68
C PHE A 238 -9.02 -11.76 -6.19
N GLY A 239 -9.70 -12.62 -6.97
CA GLY A 239 -9.64 -12.57 -8.43
C GLY A 239 -10.33 -11.37 -9.07
N GLY A 240 -9.79 -10.93 -10.21
CA GLY A 240 -10.44 -10.02 -11.15
C GLY A 240 -10.44 -8.54 -10.75
N LYS A 241 -9.66 -8.15 -9.74
CA LYS A 241 -9.60 -6.77 -9.22
C LYS A 241 -8.19 -6.39 -8.77
N TRP A 242 -7.98 -5.09 -8.55
CA TRP A 242 -6.83 -4.55 -7.86
C TRP A 242 -6.98 -4.71 -6.34
N HIS A 243 -5.89 -5.15 -5.70
CA HIS A 243 -5.71 -5.16 -4.26
C HIS A 243 -4.57 -4.22 -3.89
N HIS A 244 -4.80 -3.31 -2.95
CA HIS A 244 -3.75 -2.41 -2.47
C HIS A 244 -2.88 -3.15 -1.46
N VAL A 245 -1.58 -3.26 -1.73
CA VAL A 245 -0.61 -3.88 -0.83
C VAL A 245 0.29 -2.80 -0.25
N ALA A 246 0.45 -2.80 1.08
CA ALA A 246 1.39 -1.94 1.76
C ALA A 246 2.27 -2.75 2.73
N ILE A 247 3.55 -2.45 2.76
CA ILE A 247 4.55 -3.06 3.64
C ILE A 247 5.19 -1.95 4.45
N ALA A 248 5.26 -2.13 5.76
CA ALA A 248 6.00 -1.24 6.66
C ALA A 248 7.13 -2.03 7.33
N TYR A 249 8.37 -1.57 7.17
CA TYR A 249 9.54 -2.07 7.87
C TYR A 249 10.05 -1.01 8.85
N LYS A 250 10.21 -1.36 10.12
CA LYS A 250 10.68 -0.42 11.16
C LYS A 250 11.34 -1.17 12.32
N ASN A 251 12.57 -0.82 12.70
CA ASN A 251 13.25 -1.37 13.89
C ASN A 251 13.20 -2.92 13.99
N ASP A 252 13.55 -3.63 12.91
CA ASP A 252 13.44 -5.11 12.78
C ASP A 252 12.00 -5.69 12.82
N GLN A 253 10.96 -4.87 12.89
CA GLN A 253 9.57 -5.29 12.73
C GLN A 253 9.13 -5.12 11.26
N MET A 254 8.29 -6.04 10.77
CA MET A 254 7.51 -5.84 9.54
C MET A 254 6.01 -5.97 9.79
N LYS A 255 5.22 -5.17 9.08
CA LYS A 255 3.78 -5.36 8.89
C LYS A 255 3.47 -5.42 7.39
N VAL A 256 2.63 -6.36 6.98
CA VAL A 256 2.11 -6.45 5.60
C VAL A 256 0.60 -6.24 5.64
N TYR A 257 0.11 -5.40 4.75
CA TYR A 257 -1.28 -5.01 4.60
C TYR A 257 -1.79 -5.41 3.22
N VAL A 258 -3.03 -5.87 3.16
CA VAL A 258 -3.76 -6.14 1.91
C VAL A 258 -5.15 -5.53 2.08
N ASP A 259 -5.46 -4.57 1.22
CA ASP A 259 -6.59 -3.65 1.35
C ASP A 259 -6.66 -3.06 2.78
N LYS A 260 -7.85 -3.12 3.40
CA LYS A 260 -8.15 -2.63 4.76
C LYS A 260 -7.52 -3.45 5.88
N TYR A 261 -6.89 -4.59 5.58
CA TYR A 261 -6.44 -5.54 6.58
C TYR A 261 -4.93 -5.48 6.79
N ARG A 262 -4.50 -5.48 8.05
CA ARG A 262 -3.14 -5.92 8.36
C ARG A 262 -3.10 -7.46 8.29
N ALA A 263 -2.63 -7.96 7.16
CA ALA A 263 -2.62 -9.38 6.83
C ALA A 263 -1.55 -10.15 7.62
N LEU A 264 -0.36 -9.58 7.79
CA LEU A 264 0.75 -10.21 8.54
C LEU A 264 1.45 -9.20 9.46
N THR A 265 1.89 -9.68 10.62
CA THR A 265 2.77 -8.95 11.54
C THR A 265 3.96 -9.86 11.85
N VAL A 266 5.18 -9.38 11.61
CA VAL A 266 6.45 -10.06 11.89
C VAL A 266 7.14 -9.27 13.00
N PRO A 267 7.15 -9.75 14.26
CA PRO A 267 7.73 -9.00 15.37
C PRO A 267 9.25 -8.82 15.29
N HIS A 268 9.94 -9.79 14.69
CA HIS A 268 11.39 -9.81 14.51
C HIS A 268 11.74 -10.37 13.14
N CYS A 269 12.37 -9.55 12.31
CA CYS A 269 12.90 -9.92 11.00
C CYS A 269 14.34 -10.49 11.11
N GLY A 270 14.89 -10.54 12.32
CA GLY A 270 16.12 -11.23 12.66
C GLY A 270 17.39 -10.40 12.44
N GLY A 271 17.27 -9.08 12.51
CA GLY A 271 18.37 -8.11 12.47
C GLY A 271 18.92 -7.83 11.08
N LEU A 272 18.16 -8.10 10.02
CA LEU A 272 18.57 -7.72 8.66
C LEU A 272 18.51 -6.20 8.51
N LYS A 273 19.42 -5.62 7.72
CA LYS A 273 19.35 -4.23 7.27
C LYS A 273 19.21 -4.21 5.75
N PRO A 274 17.99 -4.14 5.20
CA PRO A 274 17.78 -3.97 3.77
C PRO A 274 18.45 -2.70 3.26
N ALA A 275 19.02 -2.76 2.06
CA ALA A 275 19.65 -1.65 1.36
C ALA A 275 18.95 -1.32 0.03
N THR A 276 18.39 -2.34 -0.61
CA THR A 276 17.64 -2.28 -1.88
C THR A 276 16.43 -3.21 -1.82
N ILE A 277 15.49 -3.05 -2.76
CA ILE A 277 14.55 -4.12 -3.08
C ILE A 277 14.84 -4.73 -4.45
N GLU A 278 14.33 -5.94 -4.63
CA GLU A 278 14.03 -6.55 -5.91
C GLU A 278 12.56 -7.00 -5.92
N ILE A 279 11.94 -7.05 -7.09
CA ILE A 279 10.58 -7.55 -7.26
C ILE A 279 10.63 -8.80 -8.12
N ASP A 280 10.24 -9.92 -7.53
CA ASP A 280 10.33 -11.24 -8.14
C ASP A 280 9.01 -12.01 -8.08
N GLY A 281 8.96 -13.10 -8.85
CA GLY A 281 7.86 -14.04 -8.81
C GLY A 281 7.76 -14.88 -10.08
N ILE A 282 6.78 -15.77 -10.06
CA ILE A 282 6.48 -16.70 -11.16
C ILE A 282 5.11 -16.34 -11.75
N GLY A 283 5.13 -15.80 -12.97
CA GLY A 283 3.96 -15.55 -13.81
C GLY A 283 4.26 -15.97 -15.24
N ASP A 284 3.28 -16.55 -15.93
CA ASP A 284 3.39 -17.02 -17.33
C ASP A 284 2.51 -16.17 -18.27
N GLN A 285 2.50 -16.45 -19.58
CA GLN A 285 1.71 -15.68 -20.56
C GLN A 285 0.18 -15.76 -20.33
N ASN A 286 -0.33 -16.82 -19.71
CA ASN A 286 -1.75 -17.00 -19.38
C ASN A 286 -2.06 -16.48 -17.98
N LYS A 287 -1.09 -16.56 -17.07
CA LYS A 287 -1.19 -16.08 -15.68
C LYS A 287 0.00 -15.18 -15.31
N PRO A 288 0.10 -13.98 -15.90
CA PRO A 288 1.12 -13.02 -15.49
C PRO A 288 0.89 -12.57 -14.05
N ILE A 289 1.99 -12.23 -13.38
CA ILE A 289 1.92 -11.31 -12.24
C ILE A 289 1.75 -9.91 -12.82
N ILE A 290 0.72 -9.20 -12.37
CA ILE A 290 0.38 -7.86 -12.87
C ILE A 290 0.33 -6.90 -11.68
N PHE A 291 1.15 -5.85 -11.70
CA PHE A 291 1.19 -4.86 -10.64
C PHE A 291 1.45 -3.44 -11.16
N LYS A 292 1.13 -2.42 -10.36
CA LYS A 292 1.33 -1.00 -10.70
C LYS A 292 1.50 -0.12 -9.47
N ASP A 293 1.72 1.17 -9.69
CA ASP A 293 1.75 2.22 -8.66
C ASP A 293 2.75 1.90 -7.53
N LEU A 294 3.96 1.42 -7.88
CA LEU A 294 5.01 1.15 -6.88
C LEU A 294 5.47 2.48 -6.28
N LYS A 295 5.38 2.60 -4.96
CA LYS A 295 5.93 3.69 -4.16
C LYS A 295 6.83 3.14 -3.06
N ILE A 296 8.03 3.69 -2.92
CA ILE A 296 8.97 3.41 -1.81
C ILE A 296 9.21 4.71 -1.07
N ALA A 297 9.07 4.70 0.26
CA ALA A 297 9.26 5.89 1.09
C ALA A 297 10.06 5.62 2.37
N ASP A 298 10.90 6.57 2.77
CA ASP A 298 11.69 6.56 4.00
C ASP A 298 10.94 7.21 5.17
N GLY A 299 11.22 6.79 6.41
CA GLY A 299 10.78 7.47 7.62
C GLY A 299 9.44 7.01 8.20
N VAL A 300 9.13 5.72 8.14
CA VAL A 300 7.82 5.16 8.56
C VAL A 300 7.43 5.44 10.02
N GLN A 301 6.21 5.94 10.20
CA GLN A 301 5.65 6.30 11.51
C GLN A 301 4.68 5.26 12.08
N MET A 302 5.20 4.09 12.47
CA MET A 302 4.38 3.02 13.09
C MET A 302 3.72 3.37 14.44
N TYR A 303 4.17 4.40 15.16
CA TYR A 303 3.79 4.65 16.56
C TYR A 303 3.81 6.15 16.92
N MET A 304 2.63 6.80 16.92
CA MET A 304 2.45 8.18 17.44
C MET A 304 1.61 8.27 18.72
N LEU A 305 1.03 7.16 19.18
CA LEU A 305 0.14 7.09 20.35
C LEU A 305 0.86 7.54 21.64
N GLY A 306 0.25 8.46 22.39
CA GLY A 306 0.71 8.88 23.71
C GLY A 306 1.94 9.79 23.72
N GLN A 307 2.43 10.24 22.57
CA GLN A 307 3.49 11.26 22.50
C GLN A 307 2.90 12.67 22.43
N LYS A 308 3.50 13.61 23.17
CA LYS A 308 3.19 15.03 23.00
C LYS A 308 3.70 15.49 21.64
N PHE A 309 2.84 16.11 20.84
CA PHE A 309 3.23 16.63 19.55
C PHE A 309 4.04 17.92 19.74
N THR A 310 5.36 17.82 19.59
CA THR A 310 6.30 18.94 19.73
C THR A 310 6.62 19.65 18.43
N ASP A 311 6.39 19.00 17.29
CA ASP A 311 6.89 19.46 16.00
C ASP A 311 6.10 20.67 15.48
N ALA A 312 6.72 21.43 14.59
CA ALA A 312 6.06 22.57 13.94
C ALA A 312 5.06 22.13 12.85
N LYS A 313 5.31 20.97 12.21
CA LYS A 313 4.44 20.40 11.19
C LYS A 313 4.59 18.88 11.03
N ILE A 314 3.55 18.24 10.52
CA ILE A 314 3.61 16.88 9.94
C ILE A 314 3.64 17.03 8.42
N VAL A 315 4.54 16.35 7.72
CA VAL A 315 4.50 16.19 6.25
C VAL A 315 4.08 14.76 5.94
N THR A 316 3.17 14.56 4.99
CA THR A 316 2.71 13.22 4.62
C THR A 316 2.39 13.05 3.14
N HIS A 317 2.79 11.88 2.63
CA HIS A 317 2.47 11.33 1.31
C HIS A 317 1.51 10.14 1.40
N GLY A 318 0.94 9.92 2.58
CA GLY A 318 -0.05 8.88 2.87
C GLY A 318 -1.49 9.40 2.88
N ILE A 319 -1.77 10.48 2.14
CA ILE A 319 -3.13 10.93 1.82
C ILE A 319 -3.23 10.95 0.30
N ASN A 320 -3.79 9.86 -0.24
CA ASN A 320 -3.86 9.60 -1.66
C ASN A 320 -5.20 10.10 -2.22
N PHE A 321 -5.17 10.55 -3.47
CA PHE A 321 -6.33 11.02 -4.22
C PHE A 321 -6.35 10.37 -5.59
N ASP A 322 -7.54 10.23 -6.20
CA ASP A 322 -7.61 9.90 -7.62
C ASP A 322 -6.92 10.99 -8.47
N VAL A 323 -6.43 10.60 -9.66
CA VAL A 323 -5.87 11.52 -10.66
C VAL A 323 -6.86 12.64 -10.95
N ASP A 324 -6.38 13.87 -10.85
CA ASP A 324 -7.13 15.12 -11.03
C ASP A 324 -8.40 15.31 -10.16
N LYS A 325 -8.45 14.65 -8.99
CA LYS A 325 -9.57 14.82 -8.04
C LYS A 325 -9.09 15.16 -6.62
N ALA A 326 -10.06 15.56 -5.80
CA ALA A 326 -9.96 15.73 -4.35
C ALA A 326 -10.69 14.63 -3.54
N THR A 327 -11.13 13.55 -4.19
CA THR A 327 -11.68 12.36 -3.52
C THR A 327 -10.54 11.60 -2.82
N ILE A 328 -10.60 11.52 -1.49
CA ILE A 328 -9.62 10.79 -0.67
C ILE A 328 -9.79 9.28 -0.91
N LYS A 329 -8.70 8.58 -1.25
CA LYS A 329 -8.69 7.13 -1.42
C LYS A 329 -8.63 6.40 -0.06
N PRO A 330 -9.21 5.19 0.09
CA PRO A 330 -9.39 4.53 1.39
C PRO A 330 -8.11 4.26 2.18
N GLU A 331 -7.02 3.92 1.51
CA GLU A 331 -5.69 3.68 2.10
C GLU A 331 -5.15 4.90 2.89
N SER A 332 -5.64 6.11 2.60
CA SER A 332 -5.32 7.33 3.35
C SER A 332 -5.75 7.30 4.82
N MET A 333 -6.65 6.39 5.19
CA MET A 333 -7.23 6.33 6.53
C MET A 333 -6.22 6.10 7.64
N GLY A 334 -5.08 5.44 7.38
CA GLY A 334 -4.07 5.23 8.42
C GLY A 334 -3.37 6.53 8.83
N THR A 335 -3.01 7.37 7.85
CA THR A 335 -2.52 8.74 8.10
C THR A 335 -3.57 9.61 8.77
N LEU A 336 -4.83 9.57 8.30
CA LEU A 336 -5.92 10.34 8.91
C LEU A 336 -6.18 9.91 10.36
N ASN A 337 -6.17 8.60 10.63
CA ASN A 337 -6.27 8.03 11.97
C ASN A 337 -5.13 8.53 12.86
N MET A 338 -3.87 8.51 12.39
CA MET A 338 -2.72 9.06 13.12
C MET A 338 -2.94 10.54 13.48
N VAL A 339 -3.37 11.37 12.53
CA VAL A 339 -3.61 12.82 12.77
C VAL A 339 -4.76 13.03 13.77
N VAL A 340 -5.82 12.23 13.71
CA VAL A 340 -6.91 12.26 14.69
C VAL A 340 -6.42 11.91 16.10
N HIS A 341 -5.57 10.88 16.25
CA HIS A 341 -4.99 10.54 17.56
C HIS A 341 -4.08 11.67 18.09
N VAL A 342 -3.22 12.25 17.24
CA VAL A 342 -2.38 13.40 17.61
C VAL A 342 -3.22 14.57 18.13
N LEU A 343 -4.34 14.89 17.47
CA LEU A 343 -5.25 15.96 17.89
C LEU A 343 -6.07 15.60 19.14
N GLN A 344 -6.37 14.32 19.38
CA GLN A 344 -7.05 13.86 20.60
C GLN A 344 -6.13 13.89 21.82
N ASP A 345 -4.88 13.42 21.68
CA ASP A 345 -3.86 13.41 22.73
C ASP A 345 -3.36 14.82 23.10
N ASN A 346 -3.52 15.80 22.19
CA ASN A 346 -3.09 17.19 22.38
C ASN A 346 -4.28 18.15 22.19
N PRO A 347 -5.18 18.36 23.18
CA PRO A 347 -6.44 19.10 23.00
C PRO A 347 -6.30 20.56 22.53
N ASP A 348 -5.23 21.26 22.94
CA ASP A 348 -4.98 22.66 22.58
C ASP A 348 -4.35 22.83 21.18
N LEU A 349 -3.88 21.73 20.57
CA LEU A 349 -3.22 21.74 19.26
C LEU A 349 -4.22 22.12 18.16
N LYS A 350 -3.79 22.95 17.21
CA LYS A 350 -4.56 23.30 16.02
C LYS A 350 -3.65 23.19 14.79
N PHE A 351 -4.24 22.84 13.65
CA PHE A 351 -3.52 22.69 12.39
C PHE A 351 -4.14 23.53 11.27
N GLU A 352 -3.29 24.16 10.45
CA GLU A 352 -3.60 24.47 9.06
C GLU A 352 -3.25 23.24 8.21
N VAL A 353 -4.21 22.80 7.39
CA VAL A 353 -4.02 21.70 6.44
C VAL A 353 -3.54 22.29 5.11
N ASP A 354 -2.25 22.15 4.81
CA ASP A 354 -1.62 22.67 3.59
C ASP A 354 -1.70 21.61 2.47
N GLY A 355 -2.31 21.96 1.34
CA GLY A 355 -2.32 21.13 0.14
C GLY A 355 -1.27 21.59 -0.87
N HIS A 356 -0.54 20.65 -1.47
CA HIS A 356 0.48 20.93 -2.50
C HIS A 356 0.33 20.02 -3.73
N THR A 357 0.83 20.49 -4.86
CA THR A 357 0.98 19.70 -6.10
C THR A 357 2.44 19.74 -6.57
N ASP A 358 2.78 18.86 -7.50
CA ASP A 358 3.88 19.12 -8.43
C ASP A 358 3.48 20.16 -9.50
N ASN A 359 4.40 20.50 -10.41
CA ASN A 359 4.22 21.52 -11.44
C ASN A 359 3.52 21.04 -12.74
N SER A 360 3.00 19.81 -12.79
CA SER A 360 2.27 19.32 -13.96
C SER A 360 0.91 20.03 -14.04
N GLY A 361 0.53 20.50 -15.23
CA GLY A 361 -0.68 21.30 -15.42
C GLY A 361 -0.44 22.82 -15.35
N THR A 362 -1.48 23.60 -15.04
CA THR A 362 -1.38 25.06 -14.93
C THR A 362 -1.40 25.50 -13.47
N ALA A 363 -0.69 26.58 -13.12
CA ALA A 363 -0.64 27.09 -11.74
C ALA A 363 -2.04 27.40 -11.15
N ALA A 364 -2.97 27.91 -11.96
CA ALA A 364 -4.35 28.19 -11.53
C ALA A 364 -5.15 26.90 -11.23
N HIS A 365 -4.95 25.86 -12.04
CA HIS A 365 -5.51 24.53 -11.81
C HIS A 365 -4.92 23.89 -10.54
N ASN A 366 -3.60 23.92 -10.40
CA ASN A 366 -2.86 23.36 -9.26
C ASN A 366 -3.23 24.04 -7.94
N LEU A 367 -3.39 25.36 -7.93
CA LEU A 367 -3.91 26.11 -6.78
C LEU A 367 -5.35 25.67 -6.41
N THR A 368 -6.21 25.48 -7.40
CA THR A 368 -7.59 25.03 -7.19
C THR A 368 -7.64 23.59 -6.64
N LEU A 369 -6.93 22.66 -7.27
CA LEU A 369 -6.87 21.25 -6.90
C LEU A 369 -6.28 21.05 -5.49
N SER A 370 -5.19 21.76 -5.16
CA SER A 370 -4.58 21.70 -3.82
C SER A 370 -5.51 22.25 -2.72
N GLN A 371 -6.25 23.33 -2.99
CA GLN A 371 -7.24 23.86 -2.05
C GLN A 371 -8.36 22.84 -1.80
N GLN A 372 -8.93 22.26 -2.87
CA GLN A 372 -9.97 21.22 -2.76
C GLN A 372 -9.48 20.00 -1.98
N ARG A 373 -8.23 19.57 -2.18
CA ARG A 373 -7.61 18.47 -1.43
C ARG A 373 -7.43 18.79 0.05
N ALA A 374 -6.96 19.98 0.39
CA ALA A 374 -6.85 20.45 1.77
C ALA A 374 -8.23 20.54 2.47
N ASP A 375 -9.25 21.05 1.77
CA ASP A 375 -10.62 21.14 2.27
C ASP A 375 -11.27 19.77 2.46
N ALA A 376 -11.01 18.81 1.57
CA ALA A 376 -11.45 17.43 1.70
C ALA A 376 -10.84 16.76 2.94
N VAL A 377 -9.53 16.93 3.18
CA VAL A 377 -8.84 16.38 4.36
C VAL A 377 -9.38 17.00 5.65
N LYS A 378 -9.53 18.32 5.71
CA LYS A 378 -10.15 19.00 6.85
C LYS A 378 -11.57 18.49 7.10
N THR A 379 -12.38 18.37 6.06
CA THR A 379 -13.77 17.87 6.16
C THR A 379 -13.81 16.44 6.70
N GLN A 380 -12.88 15.59 6.25
CA GLN A 380 -12.76 14.22 6.72
C GLN A 380 -12.33 14.15 8.20
N LEU A 381 -11.36 14.96 8.64
CA LEU A 381 -10.99 15.03 10.06
C LEU A 381 -12.14 15.51 10.96
N ILE A 382 -12.96 16.46 10.48
CA ILE A 382 -14.17 16.90 11.18
C ILE A 382 -15.20 15.77 11.26
N SER A 383 -15.39 14.99 10.18
CA SER A 383 -16.30 13.84 10.16
C SER A 383 -15.84 12.73 11.14
N MET A 384 -14.53 12.61 11.35
CA MET A 384 -13.89 11.72 12.34
C MET A 384 -13.93 12.27 13.78
N GLY A 385 -14.55 13.43 14.02
CA GLY A 385 -14.86 13.95 15.35
C GLY A 385 -13.91 15.03 15.88
N ILE A 386 -13.02 15.59 15.05
CA ILE A 386 -12.23 16.77 15.40
C ILE A 386 -13.11 18.03 15.34
N ASP A 387 -12.91 18.93 16.31
CA ASP A 387 -13.60 20.22 16.33
C ASP A 387 -13.13 21.13 15.18
N ALA A 388 -14.07 21.65 14.40
CA ALA A 388 -13.78 22.48 13.23
C ALA A 388 -12.99 23.77 13.56
N SER A 389 -13.08 24.29 14.79
CA SER A 389 -12.30 25.45 15.25
C SER A 389 -10.80 25.17 15.43
N ARG A 390 -10.39 23.90 15.37
CA ARG A 390 -8.99 23.46 15.45
C ARG A 390 -8.34 23.26 14.08
N LEU A 391 -9.08 23.45 12.98
CA LEU A 391 -8.62 23.15 11.62
C LEU A 391 -8.87 24.31 10.64
N THR A 392 -7.81 24.85 10.04
CA THR A 392 -7.88 25.63 8.79
C THR A 392 -7.39 24.76 7.62
N SER A 393 -7.54 25.24 6.37
CA SER A 393 -7.17 24.51 5.17
C SER A 393 -6.77 25.47 4.06
N LYS A 394 -5.69 25.16 3.33
CA LYS A 394 -5.12 26.07 2.34
C LYS A 394 -4.40 25.34 1.21
N GLY A 395 -4.74 25.67 -0.03
CA GLY A 395 -4.01 25.25 -1.22
C GLY A 395 -2.83 26.17 -1.51
N PHE A 396 -1.68 25.57 -1.84
CA PHE A 396 -0.49 26.28 -2.31
C PHE A 396 -0.11 25.95 -3.76
N GLY A 397 -0.79 24.98 -4.39
CA GLY A 397 -0.40 24.43 -5.69
C GLY A 397 1.06 24.00 -5.72
N ASP A 398 1.76 24.43 -6.76
CA ASP A 398 3.19 24.21 -7.02
C ASP A 398 4.09 25.31 -6.46
N THR A 399 3.55 26.33 -5.76
CA THR A 399 4.32 27.51 -5.30
C THR A 399 5.28 27.25 -4.13
N LYS A 400 5.16 26.07 -3.49
CA LYS A 400 6.02 25.63 -2.37
C LYS A 400 6.55 24.20 -2.62
N PRO A 401 7.44 24.00 -3.61
CA PRO A 401 8.07 22.71 -3.84
C PRO A 401 9.02 22.37 -2.67
N MET A 402 9.05 21.10 -2.27
CA MET A 402 10.04 20.56 -1.34
C MET A 402 11.18 19.82 -2.05
N SER A 403 10.99 19.46 -3.33
CA SER A 403 11.97 18.76 -4.16
C SER A 403 11.87 19.20 -5.62
N ASP A 404 12.80 18.73 -6.46
CA ASP A 404 12.90 19.11 -7.87
C ASP A 404 11.74 18.53 -8.71
N ASN A 405 11.01 19.40 -9.39
CA ASN A 405 9.92 19.00 -10.29
C ASN A 405 10.40 18.36 -11.61
N SER A 406 11.71 18.31 -11.89
CA SER A 406 12.26 17.67 -13.08
C SER A 406 12.33 16.13 -13.01
N THR A 407 12.07 15.53 -11.84
CA THR A 407 12.17 14.07 -11.60
C THR A 407 10.87 13.50 -11.05
N LEU A 408 10.58 12.22 -11.31
CA LEU A 408 9.35 11.57 -10.81
C LEU A 408 9.29 11.57 -9.28
N GLU A 409 10.40 11.27 -8.61
CA GLU A 409 10.49 11.22 -7.15
C GLU A 409 10.33 12.62 -6.55
N GLY A 410 10.90 13.65 -7.20
CA GLY A 410 10.74 15.02 -6.74
C GLY A 410 9.34 15.57 -6.94
N LYS A 411 8.67 15.23 -8.04
CA LYS A 411 7.22 15.47 -8.22
C LYS A 411 6.38 14.73 -7.17
N ALA A 412 6.67 13.44 -6.93
CA ALA A 412 6.00 12.64 -5.90
C ALA A 412 6.15 13.24 -4.51
N ASN A 413 7.35 13.70 -4.15
CA ASN A 413 7.56 14.44 -2.91
C ASN A 413 6.76 15.75 -2.87
N ASN A 414 6.64 16.48 -3.99
CA ASN A 414 5.87 17.73 -4.05
C ASN A 414 4.35 17.51 -3.88
N ARG A 415 3.79 16.41 -4.40
CA ARG A 415 2.40 15.95 -4.18
C ARG A 415 2.19 15.49 -2.74
N ARG A 416 1.86 16.40 -1.83
CA ARG A 416 1.74 16.10 -0.40
C ARG A 416 0.66 16.92 0.30
N VAL A 417 0.36 16.49 1.52
CA VAL A 417 -0.36 17.29 2.52
C VAL A 417 0.59 17.59 3.68
N GLU A 418 0.55 18.82 4.20
CA GLU A 418 1.20 19.15 5.48
C GLU A 418 0.14 19.54 6.52
N PHE A 419 0.39 19.24 7.79
CA PHE A 419 -0.38 19.72 8.93
C PHE A 419 0.50 20.67 9.73
N VAL A 420 0.32 21.97 9.53
CA VAL A 420 1.16 23.03 10.11
C VAL A 420 0.53 23.56 11.39
N ARG A 421 1.29 23.57 12.49
CA ARG A 421 0.79 24.04 13.79
C ARG A 421 0.50 25.55 13.75
N MET A 422 -0.69 25.93 14.24
CA MET A 422 -1.11 27.33 14.45
C MET A 422 -0.80 27.84 15.87
#